data_AF-A0A6M1SEF3-F1
#
_entry.id   AF-A0A6M1SEF3-F1
#
_cell.length_a   1.000
_cell.length_b   1.000
_cell.length_c   1.000
_cell.angle_alpha   90.00
_cell.angle_beta   90.00
_cell.angle_gamma   90.00
#
_symmetry.space_group_name_H-M   'P 1'
#
loop_
_entity.id
_entity.type
_entity.pdbx_description
1 polymer ?
#
loop_
_entity_poly.entity_id
_entity_poly.type
_entity_poly.pdbx_seq_one_letter_code
_entity_poly.pdbx_strand_id
1 'polypeptide(L)'
;MIRNLARRLVRMDLLPQAAELLQYQLDNRLRGVARTQIAADLAVIYLADRKPHDAIRVLNATQLPGIPESLARQRRILEARAMIDGGRDQLALDLISTMDGQDVALLRIDANWKARRYSQAGEMIEALYANGQEGQPLDRPTRMNLIKAAVGYVLASDSFGLSRLRAKFGEQMVNSAEWPMFDFVTGPIQTTSLEFKKVAAEVAAQDSLEAFLASYRQAYAGEGALAPLNATEPNAEVASL
;
A
#
# COMPACT_ATOMS: atom_id res chain seq x y z
N MET A 1 -8.08 -10.23 -26.55
CA MET A 1 -8.14 -11.66 -26.17
C MET A 1 -7.12 -12.02 -25.09
N ILE A 2 -5.80 -11.81 -25.30
CA ILE A 2 -4.76 -12.18 -24.33
C ILE A 2 -4.84 -11.40 -23.01
N ARG A 3 -5.18 -10.10 -23.04
CA ARG A 3 -5.48 -9.32 -21.82
C ARG A 3 -6.58 -9.96 -20.95
N ASN A 4 -7.60 -10.57 -21.56
CA ASN A 4 -8.66 -11.25 -20.82
C ASN A 4 -8.20 -12.57 -20.21
N LEU A 5 -7.25 -13.26 -20.86
CA LEU A 5 -6.60 -14.44 -20.31
C LEU A 5 -5.73 -14.07 -19.11
N ALA A 6 -4.91 -13.02 -19.21
CA ALA A 6 -4.14 -12.50 -18.08
C ALA A 6 -5.04 -12.14 -16.88
N ARG A 7 -6.17 -11.45 -17.12
CA ARG A 7 -7.18 -11.19 -16.07
C ARG A 7 -7.79 -12.46 -15.45
N ARG A 8 -7.90 -13.56 -16.21
CA ARG A 8 -8.38 -14.84 -15.66
C ARG A 8 -7.32 -15.48 -14.78
N LEU A 9 -6.06 -15.50 -15.23
CA LEU A 9 -4.93 -16.02 -14.45
C LEU A 9 -4.78 -15.26 -13.13
N VAL A 10 -4.84 -13.92 -13.16
CA VAL A 10 -4.78 -13.09 -11.94
C VAL A 10 -5.95 -13.36 -10.98
N ARG A 11 -7.15 -13.68 -11.49
CA ARG A 11 -8.28 -14.08 -10.64
C ARG A 11 -8.16 -15.48 -10.05
N MET A 12 -7.24 -16.29 -10.57
CA MET A 12 -6.90 -17.61 -10.06
C MET A 12 -5.59 -17.59 -9.26
N ASP A 13 -5.11 -16.40 -8.88
CA ASP A 13 -3.85 -16.17 -8.18
C ASP A 13 -2.62 -16.74 -8.91
N LEU A 14 -2.71 -16.92 -10.24
CA LEU A 14 -1.63 -17.36 -11.12
C LEU A 14 -0.82 -16.14 -11.62
N LEU A 15 -0.22 -15.40 -10.68
CA LEU A 15 0.53 -14.17 -10.97
C LEU A 15 1.74 -14.39 -11.89
N PRO A 16 2.60 -15.41 -11.68
CA PRO A 16 3.75 -15.65 -12.55
C PRO A 16 3.35 -15.91 -14.01
N GLN A 17 2.32 -16.74 -14.22
CA GLN A 17 1.83 -17.09 -15.56
C GLN A 17 1.19 -15.88 -16.24
N ALA A 18 0.46 -15.04 -15.48
CA ALA A 18 -0.08 -13.79 -15.99
C ALA A 18 1.04 -12.82 -16.41
N ALA A 19 2.11 -12.73 -15.61
CA ALA A 19 3.25 -11.87 -15.89
C ALA A 19 3.98 -12.30 -17.16
N GLU A 20 4.30 -13.60 -17.31
CA GLU A 20 4.93 -14.15 -18.52
C GLU A 20 4.11 -13.85 -19.78
N LEU A 21 2.79 -14.03 -19.71
CA LEU A 21 1.88 -13.79 -20.83
C LEU A 21 1.86 -12.32 -21.26
N LEU A 22 1.85 -11.38 -20.30
CA LEU A 22 1.89 -9.94 -20.60
C LEU A 22 3.28 -9.49 -21.06
N GLN A 23 4.35 -10.06 -20.50
CA GLN A 23 5.72 -9.78 -20.94
C GLN A 23 5.90 -10.17 -22.42
N TYR A 24 5.43 -11.36 -22.81
CA TYR A 24 5.48 -11.79 -24.22
C TYR A 24 4.70 -10.84 -25.15
N GLN A 25 3.55 -10.32 -24.72
CA GLN A 25 2.79 -9.31 -25.49
C GLN A 25 3.60 -8.03 -25.70
N LEU A 26 4.24 -7.57 -24.64
CA LEU A 26 5.00 -6.33 -24.61
C LEU A 26 6.18 -6.37 -25.58
N ASP A 27 6.86 -7.51 -25.64
CA ASP A 27 8.08 -7.69 -26.42
C ASP A 27 7.78 -7.87 -27.92
N ASN A 28 6.66 -8.51 -28.27
CA ASN A 28 6.44 -8.99 -29.64
C ASN A 28 5.33 -8.27 -30.41
N ARG A 29 4.42 -7.55 -29.74
CA ARG A 29 3.13 -7.19 -30.37
C ARG A 29 2.68 -5.75 -30.21
N LEU A 30 3.19 -5.02 -29.22
CA LEU A 30 2.61 -3.72 -28.82
C LEU A 30 3.55 -2.56 -29.10
N ARG A 31 2.98 -1.42 -29.49
CA ARG A 31 3.69 -0.14 -29.71
C ARG A 31 2.86 1.02 -29.17
N GLY A 32 3.52 2.15 -28.94
CA GLY A 32 2.87 3.38 -28.48
C GLY A 32 2.11 3.21 -27.16
N VAL A 33 1.00 3.93 -27.01
CA VAL A 33 0.22 4.00 -25.76
C VAL A 33 -0.25 2.62 -25.27
N ALA A 34 -0.64 1.73 -26.19
CA ALA A 34 -1.09 0.38 -25.83
C ALA A 34 0.03 -0.44 -25.16
N ARG A 35 1.29 -0.26 -25.59
CA ARG A 35 2.46 -0.89 -24.96
C ARG A 35 2.63 -0.37 -23.54
N THR A 36 2.55 0.94 -23.36
CA THR A 36 2.68 1.61 -22.06
C THR A 36 1.57 1.24 -21.07
N GLN A 37 0.35 1.00 -21.55
CA GLN A 37 -0.77 0.54 -20.72
C GLN A 37 -0.59 -0.92 -20.27
N ILE A 38 -0.18 -1.81 -21.17
CA ILE A 38 0.09 -3.22 -20.79
C ILE A 38 1.29 -3.32 -19.85
N ALA A 39 2.29 -2.44 -19.99
CA ALA A 39 3.39 -2.35 -19.05
C ALA A 39 2.94 -1.96 -17.62
N ALA A 40 1.93 -1.09 -17.50
CA ALA A 40 1.34 -0.76 -16.20
C ALA A 40 0.57 -1.96 -15.61
N ASP A 41 -0.22 -2.67 -16.43
CA ASP A 41 -0.90 -3.91 -16.03
C ASP A 41 0.11 -5.00 -15.60
N LEU A 42 1.29 -5.06 -16.23
CA LEU A 42 2.36 -6.00 -15.86
C LEU A 42 3.08 -5.56 -14.58
N ALA A 43 3.36 -4.27 -14.41
CA ALA A 43 4.04 -3.74 -13.23
C ALA A 43 3.25 -4.00 -11.93
N VAL A 44 1.93 -3.86 -11.94
CA VAL A 44 1.11 -4.17 -10.76
C VAL A 44 1.09 -5.67 -10.44
N ILE A 45 1.20 -6.55 -11.43
CA ILE A 45 1.36 -8.00 -11.21
C ILE A 45 2.72 -8.27 -10.55
N TYR A 46 3.80 -7.64 -11.05
CA TYR A 46 5.11 -7.77 -10.41
C TYR A 46 5.12 -7.25 -8.98
N LEU A 47 4.43 -6.15 -8.69
CA LEU A 47 4.29 -5.64 -7.33
C LEU A 47 3.55 -6.64 -6.43
N ALA A 48 2.41 -7.18 -6.89
CA ALA A 48 1.67 -8.20 -6.16
C ALA A 48 2.50 -9.49 -5.94
N ASP A 49 3.39 -9.82 -6.88
CA ASP A 49 4.33 -10.94 -6.78
C ASP A 49 5.65 -10.59 -6.06
N ARG A 50 5.70 -9.45 -5.34
CA ARG A 50 6.86 -8.95 -4.59
C ARG A 50 8.16 -8.80 -5.40
N LYS A 51 8.03 -8.39 -6.66
CA LYS A 51 9.13 -8.13 -7.60
C LYS A 51 9.24 -6.62 -7.95
N PRO A 52 9.55 -5.74 -6.98
CA PRO A 52 9.59 -4.29 -7.22
C PRO A 52 10.64 -3.89 -8.27
N HIS A 53 11.75 -4.61 -8.37
CA HIS A 53 12.76 -4.35 -9.39
C HIS A 53 12.26 -4.61 -10.82
N ASP A 54 11.50 -5.69 -11.02
CA ASP A 54 10.91 -6.00 -12.31
C ASP A 54 9.82 -4.99 -12.69
N ALA A 55 9.03 -4.53 -11.71
CA ALA A 55 8.04 -3.47 -11.88
C ALA A 55 8.69 -2.15 -12.36
N ILE A 56 9.75 -1.68 -11.70
CA ILE A 56 10.48 -0.48 -12.13
C ILE A 56 11.06 -0.66 -13.52
N ARG A 57 11.68 -1.83 -13.79
CA ARG A 57 12.32 -2.10 -15.09
C ARG A 57 11.32 -2.01 -16.23
N VAL A 58 10.14 -2.63 -16.08
CA VAL A 58 9.12 -2.62 -17.15
C VAL A 58 8.50 -1.24 -17.34
N LEU A 59 8.31 -0.48 -16.27
CA LEU A 59 7.83 0.91 -16.35
C LEU A 59 8.85 1.77 -17.11
N ASN A 60 10.13 1.75 -16.71
CA ASN A 60 11.17 2.55 -17.37
C ASN A 60 11.36 2.16 -18.85
N ALA A 61 11.37 0.87 -19.17
CA ALA A 61 11.56 0.39 -20.55
C ALA A 61 10.41 0.76 -21.51
N THR A 62 9.29 1.26 -20.98
CA THR A 62 8.06 1.56 -21.73
C THR A 62 7.60 3.00 -21.56
N GLN A 63 8.51 3.88 -21.12
CA GLN A 63 8.27 5.30 -21.02
C GLN A 63 7.96 5.88 -22.40
N LEU A 64 6.88 6.66 -22.47
CA LEU A 64 6.42 7.28 -23.69
C LEU A 64 5.88 8.68 -23.35
N PRO A 65 6.38 9.76 -24.00
CA PRO A 65 5.84 11.10 -23.81
C PRO A 65 4.47 11.23 -24.47
N GLY A 66 3.65 12.18 -24.00
CA GLY A 66 2.33 12.47 -24.60
C GLY A 66 1.27 11.38 -24.38
N ILE A 67 1.44 10.51 -23.38
CA ILE A 67 0.41 9.57 -22.94
C ILE A 67 -0.73 10.30 -22.20
N PRO A 68 -1.95 9.73 -22.15
CA PRO A 68 -3.05 10.28 -21.36
C PRO A 68 -2.66 10.53 -19.89
N GLU A 69 -3.15 11.62 -19.31
CA GLU A 69 -2.78 12.03 -17.94
C GLU A 69 -3.12 10.98 -16.89
N SER A 70 -4.24 10.28 -17.04
CA SER A 70 -4.64 9.21 -16.11
C SER A 70 -3.66 8.03 -16.14
N LEU A 71 -3.19 7.63 -17.32
CA LEU A 71 -2.16 6.60 -17.49
C LEU A 71 -0.80 7.07 -16.96
N ALA A 72 -0.46 8.35 -17.13
CA ALA A 72 0.74 8.92 -16.54
C ALA A 72 0.68 8.90 -15.00
N ARG A 73 -0.47 9.28 -14.40
CA ARG A 73 -0.73 9.21 -12.96
C ARG A 73 -0.61 7.77 -12.45
N GLN A 74 -1.27 6.83 -13.13
CA GLN A 74 -1.24 5.40 -12.82
C GLN A 74 0.18 4.87 -12.75
N ARG A 75 1.00 5.19 -13.75
CA ARG A 75 2.39 4.74 -13.81
C ARG A 75 3.25 5.34 -12.69
N ARG A 76 3.08 6.64 -12.39
CA ARG A 76 3.79 7.27 -11.26
C ARG A 76 3.45 6.63 -9.91
N ILE A 77 2.19 6.26 -9.69
CA ILE A 77 1.76 5.53 -8.48
C ILE A 77 2.46 4.17 -8.39
N LEU A 78 2.54 3.41 -9.49
CA LEU A 78 3.22 2.13 -9.53
C LEU A 78 4.75 2.27 -9.34
N GLU A 79 5.36 3.29 -9.96
CA GLU A 79 6.78 3.62 -9.79
C GLU A 79 7.09 3.94 -8.32
N ALA A 80 6.29 4.80 -7.68
CA ALA A 80 6.44 5.16 -6.28
C ALA A 80 6.29 3.95 -5.36
N ARG A 81 5.29 3.10 -5.60
CA ARG A 81 5.10 1.85 -4.85
C ARG A 81 6.34 0.95 -4.96
N ALA A 82 6.83 0.75 -6.17
CA ALA A 82 8.00 -0.09 -6.41
C ALA A 82 9.28 0.50 -5.78
N MET A 83 9.40 1.83 -5.72
CA MET A 83 10.49 2.51 -5.01
C MET A 83 10.41 2.25 -3.50
N ILE A 84 9.23 2.38 -2.88
CA ILE A 84 9.01 2.10 -1.44
C ILE A 84 9.29 0.62 -1.12
N ASP A 85 8.86 -0.29 -1.98
CA ASP A 85 9.15 -1.73 -1.81
C ASP A 85 10.64 -2.07 -2.05
N GLY A 86 11.34 -1.26 -2.83
CA GLY A 86 12.79 -1.33 -3.01
C GLY A 86 13.62 -0.50 -2.02
N GLY A 87 13.02 0.04 -0.94
CA GLY A 87 13.71 0.82 0.09
C GLY A 87 14.15 2.23 -0.32
N ARG A 88 13.56 2.77 -1.41
CA ARG A 88 13.83 4.12 -1.95
C ARG A 88 12.72 5.10 -1.57
N ASP A 89 12.40 5.14 -0.28
CA ASP A 89 11.24 5.85 0.27
C ASP A 89 11.26 7.36 -0.04
N GLN A 90 12.43 8.00 0.09
CA GLN A 90 12.54 9.45 -0.17
C GLN A 90 12.31 9.79 -1.65
N LEU A 91 12.86 9.00 -2.57
CA LEU A 91 12.62 9.20 -4.01
C LEU A 91 11.15 8.99 -4.37
N ALA A 92 10.49 8.03 -3.72
CA ALA A 92 9.06 7.82 -3.90
C ALA A 92 8.23 9.01 -3.42
N LEU A 93 8.57 9.58 -2.25
CA LEU A 93 7.91 10.77 -1.72
C LEU A 93 8.08 11.97 -2.65
N ASP A 94 9.28 12.18 -3.19
CA ASP A 94 9.56 13.26 -4.13
C ASP A 94 8.75 13.09 -5.42
N LEU A 95 8.67 11.86 -5.95
CA LEU A 95 7.91 11.51 -7.15
C LEU A 95 6.41 11.82 -7.04
N ILE A 96 5.82 11.62 -5.85
CA ILE A 96 4.38 11.82 -5.60
C ILE A 96 4.06 13.10 -4.83
N SER A 97 5.04 14.00 -4.69
CA SER A 97 4.92 15.23 -3.88
C SER A 97 3.79 16.15 -4.32
N THR A 98 3.54 16.24 -5.63
CA THR A 98 2.48 17.09 -6.22
C THR A 98 1.19 16.34 -6.54
N MET A 99 1.06 15.09 -6.09
CA MET A 99 -0.09 14.24 -6.38
C MET A 99 -1.01 14.18 -5.16
N ASP A 100 -2.31 14.00 -5.41
CA ASP A 100 -3.32 13.85 -4.36
C ASP A 100 -4.21 12.63 -4.63
N GLY A 101 -4.91 12.18 -3.60
CA GLY A 101 -5.79 11.00 -3.63
C GLY A 101 -5.49 10.02 -2.52
N GLN A 102 -6.44 9.11 -2.26
CA GLN A 102 -6.32 8.11 -1.20
C GLN A 102 -5.15 7.15 -1.43
N ASP A 103 -4.91 6.75 -2.69
CA ASP A 103 -3.77 5.92 -3.09
C ASP A 103 -2.42 6.60 -2.80
N VAL A 104 -2.31 7.91 -3.08
CA VAL A 104 -1.13 8.71 -2.75
C VAL A 104 -0.94 8.82 -1.24
N ALA A 105 -2.02 9.07 -0.49
CA ALA A 105 -1.95 9.17 0.97
C ALA A 105 -1.43 7.86 1.60
N LEU A 106 -1.92 6.70 1.14
CA LEU A 106 -1.44 5.39 1.59
C LEU A 106 0.03 5.17 1.28
N LEU A 107 0.50 5.55 0.08
CA LEU A 107 1.93 5.46 -0.27
C LEU A 107 2.81 6.35 0.61
N ARG A 108 2.37 7.58 0.91
CA ARG A 108 3.10 8.48 1.81
C ARG A 108 3.17 7.94 3.24
N ILE A 109 2.09 7.34 3.74
CA ILE A 109 2.07 6.65 5.04
C ILE A 109 3.09 5.51 5.05
N ASP A 110 3.08 4.66 4.01
CA ASP A 110 3.97 3.51 3.92
C ASP A 110 5.44 3.91 3.82
N ALA A 111 5.76 4.92 2.99
CA ALA A 111 7.11 5.46 2.86
C ALA A 111 7.64 6.01 4.20
N ASN A 112 6.83 6.78 4.94
CA ASN A 112 7.24 7.31 6.24
C ASN A 112 7.39 6.18 7.29
N TRP A 113 6.53 5.17 7.24
CA TRP A 113 6.64 4.01 8.13
C TRP A 113 7.94 3.24 7.89
N LYS A 114 8.27 2.93 6.63
CA LYS A 114 9.52 2.23 6.27
C LYS A 114 10.77 3.06 6.58
N ALA A 115 10.69 4.38 6.42
CA ALA A 115 11.73 5.32 6.81
C ALA A 115 11.84 5.54 8.33
N ARG A 116 11.08 4.80 9.16
CA ARG A 116 11.02 4.92 10.63
C ARG A 116 10.55 6.28 11.15
N ARG A 117 9.86 7.06 10.31
CA ARG A 117 9.25 8.35 10.65
C ARG A 117 7.85 8.10 11.23
N TYR A 118 7.79 7.37 12.34
CA TYR A 118 6.55 6.80 12.86
C TYR A 118 5.51 7.82 13.32
N SER A 119 5.94 8.91 13.95
CA SER A 119 5.04 10.01 14.35
C SER A 119 4.37 10.64 13.11
N GLN A 120 5.14 10.94 12.06
CA GLN A 120 4.60 11.48 10.80
C GLN A 120 3.62 10.49 10.15
N ALA A 121 3.95 9.20 10.09
CA ALA A 121 3.03 8.19 9.56
C ALA A 121 1.72 8.11 10.37
N GLY A 122 1.81 8.20 11.70
CA GLY A 122 0.65 8.23 12.60
C GLY A 122 -0.25 9.43 12.37
N GLU A 123 0.33 10.63 12.25
CA GLU A 123 -0.42 11.86 11.95
C GLU A 123 -1.13 11.78 10.59
N MET A 124 -0.46 11.23 9.58
CA MET A 124 -1.05 11.06 8.25
C MET A 124 -2.22 10.07 8.24
N ILE A 125 -2.12 8.97 9.01
CA ILE A 125 -3.23 8.03 9.19
C ILE A 125 -4.40 8.73 9.89
N GLU A 126 -4.13 9.47 10.97
CA GLU A 126 -5.15 10.20 11.73
C GLU A 126 -5.89 11.21 10.84
N ALA A 127 -5.15 11.93 9.99
CA ALA A 127 -5.69 12.88 9.03
C ALA A 127 -6.52 12.19 7.94
N LEU A 128 -6.07 11.04 7.41
CA LEU A 128 -6.77 10.28 6.39
C LEU A 128 -8.17 9.84 6.84
N TYR A 129 -8.30 9.46 8.11
CA TYR A 129 -9.56 8.98 8.68
C TYR A 129 -10.30 10.02 9.53
N ALA A 130 -9.79 11.25 9.59
CA ALA A 130 -10.37 12.33 10.37
C ALA A 130 -11.81 12.69 9.94
N ASN A 131 -12.09 12.58 8.65
CA ASN A 131 -13.34 13.01 8.02
C ASN A 131 -14.25 11.82 7.66
N GLY A 132 -14.05 10.66 8.28
CA GLY A 132 -14.96 9.52 8.12
C GLY A 132 -16.40 9.93 8.45
N GLN A 133 -17.37 9.39 7.71
CA GLN A 133 -18.78 9.73 7.92
C GLN A 133 -19.19 9.42 9.36
N GLU A 134 -19.59 10.45 10.11
CA GLU A 134 -20.11 10.30 11.46
C GLU A 134 -21.24 9.24 11.48
N GLY A 135 -21.09 8.23 12.33
CA GLY A 135 -22.08 7.16 12.50
C GLY A 135 -21.90 5.91 11.62
N GLN A 136 -20.91 5.86 10.72
CA GLN A 136 -20.56 4.58 10.07
C GLN A 136 -19.52 3.80 10.89
N PRO A 137 -19.73 2.49 11.11
CA PRO A 137 -18.71 1.63 11.70
C PRO A 137 -17.43 1.63 10.85
N LEU A 138 -16.28 1.81 11.51
CA LEU A 138 -14.98 1.69 10.86
C LEU A 138 -14.81 0.27 10.31
N ASP A 139 -14.38 0.15 9.05
CA ASP A 139 -14.05 -1.15 8.46
C ASP A 139 -12.72 -1.69 9.04
N ARG A 140 -12.49 -3.01 8.92
CA ARG A 140 -11.30 -3.65 9.49
C ARG A 140 -9.98 -3.00 9.05
N PRO A 141 -9.77 -2.68 7.75
CA PRO A 141 -8.56 -2.00 7.31
C PRO A 141 -8.33 -0.65 8.01
N THR A 142 -9.38 0.17 8.18
CA THR A 142 -9.27 1.45 8.88
C THR A 142 -8.90 1.24 10.34
N ARG A 143 -9.55 0.31 11.03
CA ARG A 143 -9.27 0.01 12.44
C ARG A 143 -7.82 -0.43 12.65
N MET A 144 -7.31 -1.28 11.76
CA MET A 144 -5.91 -1.70 11.81
C MET A 144 -4.93 -0.56 11.53
N ASN A 145 -5.25 0.35 10.60
CA ASN A 145 -4.44 1.55 10.38
C ASN A 145 -4.44 2.47 11.62
N LEU A 146 -5.56 2.64 12.33
CA LEU A 146 -5.58 3.40 13.58
C LEU A 146 -4.69 2.76 14.65
N ILE A 147 -4.67 1.43 14.74
CA ILE A 147 -3.72 0.72 15.61
C ILE A 147 -2.27 0.97 15.15
N LYS A 148 -2.02 0.98 13.84
CA LYS A 148 -0.71 1.36 13.28
C LYS A 148 -0.30 2.77 13.68
N ALA A 149 -1.21 3.74 13.65
CA ALA A 149 -0.94 5.09 14.14
C ALA A 149 -0.60 5.09 15.64
N ALA A 150 -1.35 4.36 16.48
CA ALA A 150 -1.09 4.25 17.91
C ALA A 150 0.29 3.65 18.19
N VAL A 151 0.64 2.53 17.55
CA VAL A 151 1.98 1.94 17.62
C VAL A 151 3.04 2.94 17.18
N GLY A 152 2.79 3.68 16.10
CA GLY A 152 3.71 4.69 15.60
C GLY A 152 3.99 5.81 16.60
N TYR A 153 2.95 6.31 17.28
CA TYR A 153 3.10 7.30 18.35
C TYR A 153 3.87 6.73 19.55
N VAL A 154 3.59 5.49 19.95
CA VAL A 154 4.34 4.84 21.04
C VAL A 154 5.83 4.68 20.67
N LEU A 155 6.14 4.24 19.45
CA LEU A 155 7.51 4.10 18.95
C LEU A 155 8.23 5.46 18.86
N ALA A 156 7.50 6.53 18.57
CA ALA A 156 8.01 7.90 18.55
C ALA A 156 8.06 8.56 19.94
N SER A 157 7.61 7.87 21.00
CA SER A 157 7.44 8.45 22.35
C SER A 157 6.52 9.69 22.38
N ASP A 158 5.54 9.76 21.48
CA ASP A 158 4.58 10.86 21.36
C ASP A 158 3.29 10.56 22.15
N SER A 159 3.32 10.88 23.44
CA SER A 159 2.16 10.70 24.33
C SER A 159 0.99 11.63 24.00
N PHE A 160 1.26 12.80 23.43
CA PHE A 160 0.22 13.75 23.02
C PHE A 160 -0.54 13.24 21.79
N GLY A 161 0.18 12.78 20.76
CA GLY A 161 -0.41 12.13 19.58
C GLY A 161 -1.23 10.91 19.95
N LEU A 162 -0.72 10.07 20.84
CA LEU A 162 -1.42 8.88 21.32
C LEU A 162 -2.73 9.23 22.06
N SER A 163 -2.67 10.21 22.97
CA SER A 163 -3.84 10.66 23.74
C SER A 163 -4.90 11.28 22.82
N ARG A 164 -4.48 12.08 21.84
CA ARG A 164 -5.37 12.67 20.83
C ARG A 164 -6.06 11.60 19.98
N LEU A 165 -5.29 10.62 19.50
CA LEU A 165 -5.83 9.50 18.71
C LEU A 165 -6.89 8.71 19.51
N ARG A 166 -6.59 8.39 20.78
CA ARG A 166 -7.52 7.67 21.65
C ARG A 166 -8.80 8.46 21.92
N ALA A 167 -8.68 9.77 22.18
CA ALA A 167 -9.83 10.64 22.39
C ALA A 167 -10.73 10.72 21.16
N LYS A 168 -10.15 10.73 19.97
CA LYS A 168 -10.87 10.89 18.70
C LYS A 168 -11.55 9.60 18.22
N PHE A 169 -10.88 8.45 18.34
CA PHE A 169 -11.36 7.19 17.74
C PHE A 169 -11.76 6.13 18.76
N GLY A 170 -11.54 6.36 20.06
CA GLY A 170 -11.82 5.37 21.11
C GLY A 170 -13.28 4.89 21.12
N GLU A 171 -14.24 5.80 20.98
CA GLU A 171 -15.67 5.46 20.94
C GLU A 171 -16.04 4.61 19.72
N GLN A 172 -15.46 4.87 18.56
CA GLN A 172 -15.70 4.08 17.35
C GLN A 172 -15.01 2.71 17.41
N MET A 173 -13.89 2.61 18.13
CA MET A 173 -13.12 1.37 18.27
C MET A 173 -13.70 0.43 19.34
N VAL A 174 -14.40 0.94 20.36
CA VAL A 174 -14.86 0.14 21.53
C VAL A 174 -15.76 -1.04 21.14
N ASN A 175 -16.54 -0.89 20.08
CA ASN A 175 -17.46 -1.91 19.59
C ASN A 175 -16.82 -2.84 18.53
N SER A 176 -15.50 -2.75 18.34
CA SER A 176 -14.77 -3.52 17.33
C SER A 176 -14.02 -4.71 17.92
N ALA A 177 -13.75 -5.72 17.08
CA ALA A 177 -12.98 -6.90 17.48
C ALA A 177 -11.54 -6.54 17.87
N GLU A 178 -11.02 -5.45 17.31
CA GLU A 178 -9.65 -4.96 17.52
C GLU A 178 -9.54 -3.99 18.71
N TRP A 179 -10.63 -3.73 19.45
CA TRP A 179 -10.62 -2.91 20.66
C TRP A 179 -9.54 -3.34 21.67
N PRO A 180 -9.37 -4.63 22.04
CA PRO A 180 -8.38 -5.01 23.04
C PRO A 180 -6.95 -4.63 22.63
N MET A 181 -6.63 -4.75 21.33
CA MET A 181 -5.34 -4.35 20.80
C MET A 181 -5.18 -2.83 20.83
N PHE A 182 -6.19 -2.09 20.37
CA PHE A 182 -6.20 -0.62 20.39
C PHE A 182 -6.10 -0.05 21.80
N ASP A 183 -6.87 -0.60 22.74
CA ASP A 183 -6.87 -0.22 24.14
C ASP A 183 -5.50 -0.48 24.77
N PHE A 184 -4.91 -1.65 24.49
CA PHE A 184 -3.58 -2.00 24.93
C PHE A 184 -2.51 -1.05 24.40
N VAL A 185 -2.53 -0.67 23.11
CA VAL A 185 -1.51 0.24 22.52
C VAL A 185 -1.75 1.72 22.77
N THR A 186 -2.93 2.11 23.27
CA THR A 186 -3.25 3.51 23.63
C THR A 186 -3.35 3.75 25.13
N GLY A 187 -3.24 2.70 25.95
CA GLY A 187 -3.21 2.79 27.40
C GLY A 187 -1.87 3.31 27.97
N PRO A 188 -1.75 3.42 29.31
CA PRO A 188 -0.50 3.77 29.97
C PRO A 188 0.51 2.62 29.85
N ILE A 189 1.25 2.59 28.74
CA ILE A 189 2.15 1.47 28.40
C ILE A 189 3.57 1.72 28.89
N GLN A 190 4.20 0.65 29.37
CA GLN A 190 5.67 0.53 29.37
C GLN A 190 6.10 0.01 28.00
N THR A 191 6.67 0.89 27.17
CA THR A 191 7.08 0.63 25.78
C THR A 191 8.07 -0.54 25.62
N THR A 192 8.66 -0.98 26.74
CA THR A 192 9.63 -2.08 26.83
C THR A 192 9.00 -3.46 26.99
N SER A 193 7.66 -3.58 27.11
CA SER A 193 7.02 -4.88 27.33
C SER A 193 7.14 -5.81 26.10
N LEU A 194 7.27 -7.12 26.36
CA LEU A 194 7.30 -8.14 25.32
C LEU A 194 5.99 -8.14 24.49
N GLU A 195 4.86 -7.89 25.14
CA GLU A 195 3.55 -7.82 24.48
C GLU A 195 3.45 -6.64 23.52
N PHE A 196 3.98 -5.46 23.88
CA PHE A 196 4.05 -4.33 22.94
C PHE A 196 4.91 -4.68 21.71
N LYS A 197 6.05 -5.34 21.91
CA LYS A 197 6.89 -5.77 20.77
C LYS A 197 6.16 -6.72 19.83
N LYS A 198 5.33 -7.63 20.36
CA LYS A 198 4.49 -8.52 19.55
C LYS A 198 3.46 -7.74 18.74
N VAL A 199 2.72 -6.82 19.37
CA VAL A 199 1.72 -5.99 18.67
C VAL A 199 2.38 -5.09 17.62
N ALA A 200 3.50 -4.46 17.95
CA ALA A 200 4.25 -3.65 17.01
C ALA A 200 4.77 -4.49 15.82
N ALA A 201 5.22 -5.72 16.07
CA ALA A 201 5.64 -6.65 15.01
C ALA A 201 4.45 -7.09 14.15
N GLU A 202 3.29 -7.40 14.73
CA GLU A 202 2.07 -7.77 14.00
C GLU A 202 1.59 -6.62 13.09
N VAL A 203 1.55 -5.41 13.63
CA VAL A 203 1.17 -4.19 12.89
C VAL A 203 2.18 -3.85 11.80
N ALA A 204 3.47 -4.06 12.05
CA ALA A 204 4.51 -3.85 11.04
C ALA A 204 4.50 -4.96 9.96
N ALA A 205 4.08 -6.18 10.32
CA ALA A 205 3.93 -7.30 9.40
C ALA A 205 2.66 -7.20 8.55
N GLN A 206 1.68 -6.37 8.95
CA GLN A 206 0.49 -6.12 8.15
C GLN A 206 0.87 -5.57 6.77
N ASP A 207 0.40 -6.25 5.73
CA ASP A 207 0.84 -5.97 4.39
C ASP A 207 0.20 -4.67 3.84
N SER A 208 1.02 -3.62 3.75
CA SER A 208 0.62 -2.37 3.11
C SER A 208 0.30 -2.55 1.62
N LEU A 209 0.79 -3.64 1.01
CA LEU A 209 0.56 -3.95 -0.39
C LEU A 209 -0.90 -4.26 -0.69
N GLU A 210 -1.59 -4.98 0.20
CA GLU A 210 -3.01 -5.29 0.00
C GLU A 210 -3.87 -4.04 0.03
N ALA A 211 -3.62 -3.15 1.01
CA ALA A 211 -4.30 -1.85 1.09
C ALA A 211 -4.02 -1.00 -0.16
N PHE A 212 -2.79 -1.02 -0.66
CA PHE A 212 -2.42 -0.37 -1.91
C PHE A 212 -3.17 -0.97 -3.10
N LEU A 213 -3.19 -2.29 -3.28
CA LEU A 213 -3.87 -2.96 -4.39
C LEU A 213 -5.39 -2.70 -4.38
N ALA A 214 -5.99 -2.65 -3.19
CA ALA A 214 -7.41 -2.30 -3.03
C ALA A 214 -7.67 -0.85 -3.46
N SER A 215 -6.87 0.10 -2.98
CA SER A 215 -7.01 1.52 -3.35
C SER A 215 -6.71 1.75 -4.83
N TYR A 216 -5.68 1.10 -5.37
CA TYR A 216 -5.34 1.14 -6.80
C TYR A 216 -6.49 0.62 -7.66
N ARG A 217 -7.11 -0.50 -7.29
CA ARG A 217 -8.28 -1.01 -8.00
C ARG A 217 -9.44 -0.01 -7.95
N GLN A 218 -9.71 0.59 -6.80
CA GLN A 218 -10.77 1.60 -6.68
C GLN A 218 -10.50 2.82 -7.57
N ALA A 219 -9.26 3.29 -7.64
CA ALA A 219 -8.86 4.45 -8.45
C ALA A 219 -8.90 4.17 -9.96
N TYR A 220 -8.49 2.97 -10.40
CA TYR A 220 -8.24 2.68 -11.83
C TYR A 220 -9.16 1.60 -12.45
N ALA A 221 -10.12 1.03 -11.71
CA ALA A 221 -11.04 0.03 -12.26
C ALA A 221 -11.86 0.56 -13.45
N GLY A 222 -12.31 1.82 -13.38
CA GLY A 222 -13.05 2.48 -14.46
C GLY A 222 -12.25 2.66 -15.75
N GLU A 223 -10.92 2.70 -15.65
CA GLU A 223 -9.99 2.81 -16.78
C GLU A 223 -9.60 1.44 -17.36
N GLY A 224 -10.21 0.37 -16.84
CA GLY A 224 -9.96 -0.99 -17.25
C GLY A 224 -8.61 -1.53 -16.80
N ALA A 225 -7.94 -0.91 -15.83
CA ALA A 225 -6.67 -1.40 -15.28
C ALA A 225 -6.83 -2.84 -14.74
N LEU A 226 -5.80 -3.64 -14.90
CA LEU A 226 -5.69 -4.92 -14.21
C LEU A 226 -5.19 -4.65 -12.78
N ALA A 227 -5.78 -5.29 -11.77
CA ALA A 227 -5.31 -5.22 -10.39
C ALA A 227 -5.55 -6.57 -9.70
N PRO A 228 -4.50 -7.26 -9.21
CA PRO A 228 -4.63 -8.46 -8.40
C PRO A 228 -5.52 -8.26 -7.16
N LEU A 229 -6.18 -9.32 -6.71
CA LEU A 229 -6.98 -9.28 -5.48
C LEU A 229 -6.09 -9.29 -4.26
N ASN A 230 -5.12 -10.20 -4.26
CA ASN A 230 -4.19 -10.45 -3.16
C ASN A 230 -2.74 -10.33 -3.68
N ALA A 231 -1.82 -10.10 -2.76
CA ALA A 231 -0.39 -10.24 -3.02
C ALA A 231 0.08 -11.67 -2.68
N THR A 232 1.19 -12.10 -3.27
CA THR A 232 1.87 -13.32 -2.85
C THR A 232 2.36 -13.15 -1.39
N GLU A 233 2.18 -14.17 -0.55
CA GLU A 233 2.64 -14.13 0.84
C GLU A 233 4.16 -13.85 0.91
N PRO A 234 4.61 -13.06 1.89
CA PRO A 234 6.04 -12.83 2.08
C PRO A 234 6.73 -14.14 2.46
N ASN A 235 7.75 -14.53 1.71
CA ASN A 235 8.45 -15.79 1.92
C ASN A 235 9.18 -15.74 3.28
N ALA A 236 8.70 -16.49 4.28
CA ALA A 236 9.20 -16.43 5.66
C ALA A 236 10.66 -16.89 5.82
N GLU A 237 11.24 -17.57 4.83
CA GLU A 237 12.59 -18.14 4.90
C GLU A 237 13.73 -17.13 4.64
N VAL A 238 13.45 -15.94 4.09
CA VAL A 238 14.51 -14.97 3.74
C VAL A 238 14.76 -13.94 4.86
N ALA A 239 13.90 -13.89 5.87
CA ALA A 239 14.03 -12.96 7.00
C ALA A 239 14.95 -13.48 8.13
N SER A 240 15.53 -14.68 7.97
CA SER A 240 16.40 -15.34 8.96
C SER A 240 17.89 -15.31 8.62
N LEU A 241 18.34 -14.38 7.76
CA LEU A 241 19.77 -14.10 7.50
C LEU A 241 20.11 -12.66 7.90
#